data_AF-A0A087V1U6-F1
#
_entry.id   AF-A0A087V1U6-F1
#
_cell.length_a   1.000
_cell.length_b   1.000
_cell.length_c   1.000
_cell.angle_alpha   90.00
_cell.angle_beta   90.00
_cell.angle_gamma   90.00
#
_symmetry.space_group_name_H-M   'P 1'
#
loop_
_entity.id
_entity.type
_entity.pdbx_description
1 polymer ?
#
loop_
_entity_poly.entity_id
_entity_poly.type
_entity_poly.pdbx_seq_one_letter_code
_entity_poly.pdbx_strand_id
1 'polypeptide(L)'
;MKDELMKVLDKSVIKHSIVHHVLLQFITNCDPESRAELIESLRDAVAEILHTRDGSRVAMHCVWHGTQKDRKLIIRSMKTFVAKIAMEEYGHMVLLALFDCMD
;
A
#
# COMPACT_ATOMS: atom_id res chain seq x y z
N MET A 1 7.91 5.55 17.81
CA MET A 1 7.46 4.41 16.98
C MET A 1 7.16 4.83 15.55
N LYS A 2 6.37 5.89 15.31
CA LYS A 2 6.11 6.46 13.98
C LYS A 2 7.40 6.85 13.24
N ASP A 3 8.30 7.57 13.90
CA ASP A 3 9.56 8.05 13.30
C ASP A 3 10.55 6.93 12.96
N GLU A 4 10.56 5.84 13.74
CA GLU A 4 11.35 4.65 13.39
C GLU A 4 10.78 3.94 12.17
N LEU A 5 9.45 3.87 12.05
CA LEU A 5 8.77 3.14 10.98
C LEU A 5 8.95 3.83 9.62
N MET A 6 8.93 5.16 9.60
CA MET A 6 9.22 5.95 8.38
C MET A 6 10.64 5.73 7.85
N LYS A 7 11.63 5.43 8.72
CA LYS A 7 13.01 5.13 8.31
C LYS A 7 13.14 3.76 7.62
N VAL A 8 12.19 2.86 7.85
CA VAL A 8 12.18 1.49 7.29
C VAL A 8 11.50 1.45 5.91
N LEU A 9 10.85 2.54 5.48
CA LEU A 9 10.20 2.66 4.17
C LEU A 9 11.18 2.81 2.99
N ASP A 10 12.48 2.62 3.22
CA ASP A 10 13.46 2.60 2.15
C ASP A 10 13.21 1.41 1.20
N LYS A 11 13.39 1.63 -0.12
CA LYS A 11 12.97 0.67 -1.17
C LYS A 11 13.66 -0.69 -1.08
N SER A 12 14.80 -0.76 -0.41
CA SER A 12 15.51 -2.02 -0.17
C SER A 12 14.83 -2.87 0.91
N VAL A 13 14.27 -2.24 1.93
CA VAL A 13 13.75 -2.91 3.13
C VAL A 13 12.26 -3.18 3.03
N ILE A 14 11.51 -2.30 2.36
CA ILE A 14 10.05 -2.35 2.31
C ILE A 14 9.48 -3.64 1.71
N LYS A 15 10.27 -4.37 0.91
CA LYS A 15 9.86 -5.61 0.21
C LYS A 15 9.72 -6.84 1.11
N HIS A 16 10.21 -6.75 2.35
CA HIS A 16 10.20 -7.89 3.26
C HIS A 16 8.83 -8.05 3.93
N SER A 17 8.30 -9.27 3.92
CA SER A 17 6.99 -9.59 4.50
C SER A 17 6.85 -9.19 5.98
N ILE A 18 7.95 -9.21 6.75
CA ILE A 18 7.95 -8.75 8.15
C ILE A 18 7.65 -7.25 8.27
N VAL A 19 8.12 -6.44 7.30
CA VAL A 19 7.81 -5.00 7.24
C VAL A 19 6.34 -4.81 6.89
N HIS A 20 5.80 -5.61 5.96
CA HIS A 20 4.38 -5.53 5.60
C HIS A 20 3.48 -5.82 6.81
N HIS A 21 3.86 -6.78 7.66
CA HIS A 21 3.13 -7.10 8.89
C HIS A 21 3.10 -5.91 9.85
N VAL A 22 4.26 -5.27 10.08
CA VAL A 22 4.37 -4.09 10.95
C VAL A 22 3.58 -2.91 10.37
N LEU A 23 3.65 -2.69 9.05
CA LEU A 23 2.86 -1.67 8.35
C LEU A 23 1.36 -1.91 8.52
N LEU A 24 0.91 -3.16 8.43
CA LEU A 24 -0.49 -3.52 8.63
C LEU A 24 -0.93 -3.18 10.06
N GLN A 25 -0.17 -3.59 11.07
CA GLN A 25 -0.49 -3.28 12.46
C GLN A 25 -0.54 -1.76 12.71
N PHE A 26 0.35 -0.99 12.08
CA PHE A 26 0.34 0.47 12.22
C PHE A 26 -0.88 1.09 11.53
N ILE A 27 -1.13 0.79 10.25
CA ILE A 27 -2.18 1.45 9.47
C ILE A 27 -3.60 1.15 9.99
N THR A 28 -3.82 0.00 10.62
CA THR A 28 -5.12 -0.37 11.22
C THR A 28 -5.38 0.28 12.57
N ASN A 29 -4.35 0.73 13.29
CA ASN A 29 -4.47 1.22 14.67
C ASN A 29 -4.06 2.69 14.84
N CYS A 30 -3.47 3.32 13.81
CA CYS A 30 -3.06 4.71 13.87
C CYS A 30 -4.24 5.70 13.74
N ASP A 31 -4.00 6.93 14.19
CA ASP A 31 -4.92 8.06 14.00
C ASP A 31 -5.00 8.49 12.51
N PRO A 32 -6.04 9.24 12.12
CA PRO A 32 -6.23 9.64 10.72
C PRO A 32 -5.08 10.48 10.12
N GLU A 33 -4.40 11.29 10.92
CA GLU A 33 -3.29 12.15 10.46
C GLU A 33 -2.07 11.29 10.15
N SER A 34 -1.68 10.43 11.09
CA SER A 34 -0.60 9.45 10.89
C SER A 34 -0.88 8.48 9.73
N ARG A 35 -2.15 8.11 9.51
CA ARG A 35 -2.54 7.29 8.36
C ARG A 35 -2.32 8.04 7.05
N ALA A 36 -2.74 9.30 6.96
CA ALA A 36 -2.57 10.10 5.75
C ALA A 36 -1.08 10.24 5.37
N GLU A 37 -0.22 10.51 6.34
CA GLU A 37 1.23 10.59 6.13
C GLU A 37 1.85 9.25 5.67
N LEU A 38 1.41 8.14 6.25
CA LEU A 38 1.87 6.82 5.82
C LEU A 38 1.45 6.52 4.38
N ILE A 39 0.22 6.85 4.01
CA ILE A 39 -0.26 6.67 2.63
C ILE A 39 0.55 7.52 1.65
N GLU A 40 0.82 8.78 2.01
CA GLU A 40 1.69 9.65 1.21
C GLU A 40 3.08 9.04 0.99
N SER A 41 3.66 8.43 2.02
CA SER A 41 4.95 7.75 1.93
C SER A 41 4.91 6.46 1.10
N LEU A 42 3.79 5.73 1.11
CA LEU A 42 3.66 4.42 0.46
C LEU A 42 3.17 4.46 -0.99
N ARG A 43 2.50 5.54 -1.43
CA ARG A 43 1.77 5.58 -2.71
C ARG A 43 2.61 5.23 -3.95
N ASP A 44 3.91 5.48 -3.92
CA ASP A 44 4.84 5.15 -5.02
C ASP A 44 5.48 3.75 -4.89
N ALA A 45 5.31 3.09 -3.75
CA ALA A 45 5.90 1.79 -3.41
C ALA A 45 4.85 0.65 -3.28
N VAL A 46 3.56 0.93 -3.50
CA VAL A 46 2.48 -0.08 -3.39
C VAL A 46 2.75 -1.32 -4.24
N ALA A 47 3.26 -1.15 -5.46
CA ALA A 47 3.62 -2.26 -6.34
C ALA A 47 4.72 -3.17 -5.77
N GLU A 48 5.52 -2.69 -4.82
CA GLU A 48 6.59 -3.46 -4.18
C GLU A 48 6.08 -4.34 -3.04
N ILE A 49 4.93 -4.02 -2.43
CA ILE A 49 4.43 -4.73 -1.23
C ILE A 49 3.20 -5.60 -1.47
N LEU A 50 2.44 -5.35 -2.54
CA LEU A 50 1.11 -5.95 -2.78
C LEU A 50 1.09 -7.48 -2.98
N HIS A 51 2.26 -8.12 -3.09
CA HIS A 51 2.41 -9.54 -3.42
C HIS A 51 2.39 -10.45 -2.19
N THR A 52 2.13 -9.90 -0.99
CA THR A 52 1.94 -10.69 0.22
C THR A 52 0.56 -10.42 0.83
N ARG A 53 0.11 -11.35 1.68
CA ARG A 53 -1.16 -11.20 2.41
C ARG A 53 -1.29 -9.89 3.18
N ASP A 54 -0.25 -9.49 3.91
CA ASP A 54 -0.31 -8.27 4.71
C ASP A 54 -0.04 -7.03 3.86
N GLY A 55 0.87 -7.12 2.88
CA GLY A 55 1.20 -5.98 2.02
C GLY A 55 0.05 -5.59 1.08
N SER A 56 -0.72 -6.56 0.57
CA SER A 56 -1.95 -6.29 -0.19
C SER A 56 -2.99 -5.56 0.68
N ARG A 57 -3.17 -5.97 1.95
CA ARG A 57 -4.09 -5.28 2.88
C ARG A 57 -3.65 -3.85 3.17
N VAL A 58 -2.34 -3.62 3.39
CA VAL A 58 -1.79 -2.27 3.51
C VAL A 58 -2.10 -1.44 2.27
N ALA A 59 -1.86 -2.00 1.07
CA ALA A 59 -2.18 -1.34 -0.19
C ALA A 59 -3.68 -1.01 -0.34
N MET A 60 -4.57 -1.91 0.07
CA MET A 60 -6.01 -1.66 0.09
C MET A 60 -6.37 -0.51 1.03
N HIS A 61 -5.77 -0.43 2.22
CA HIS A 61 -5.93 0.73 3.11
C HIS A 61 -5.43 2.02 2.48
N CYS A 62 -4.30 1.99 1.75
CA CYS A 62 -3.82 3.15 0.99
C CYS A 62 -4.81 3.58 -0.10
N VAL A 63 -5.48 2.63 -0.75
CA VAL A 63 -6.49 2.90 -1.77
C VAL A 63 -7.75 3.50 -1.14
N TRP A 64 -8.33 2.84 -0.14
CA TRP A 64 -9.60 3.27 0.47
C TRP A 64 -9.49 4.61 1.19
N HIS A 65 -8.41 4.85 1.93
CA HIS A 65 -8.24 6.07 2.74
C HIS A 65 -7.37 7.15 2.07
N GLY A 66 -6.76 6.85 0.93
CA GLY A 66 -5.96 7.81 0.18
C GLY A 66 -6.81 8.84 -0.54
N THR A 67 -6.22 10.01 -0.78
CA THR A 67 -6.85 11.06 -1.59
C THR A 67 -6.92 10.66 -3.07
N GLN A 68 -7.68 11.40 -3.87
CA GLN A 68 -7.70 11.19 -5.32
C GLN A 68 -6.31 11.32 -5.96
N LYS A 69 -5.43 12.17 -5.41
CA LYS A 69 -4.04 12.29 -5.85
C LYS A 69 -3.26 11.01 -5.55
N ASP A 70 -3.40 10.46 -4.34
CA ASP A 70 -2.69 9.25 -3.94
C ASP A 70 -3.13 8.06 -4.78
N ARG A 71 -4.44 7.89 -5.02
CA ARG A 71 -4.96 6.81 -5.88
C ARG A 71 -4.39 6.88 -7.29
N LYS A 72 -4.27 8.08 -7.89
CA LYS A 72 -3.64 8.26 -9.20
C LYS A 72 -2.16 7.84 -9.21
N LEU A 73 -1.42 8.14 -8.14
CA LEU A 73 -0.01 7.74 -8.00
C LEU A 73 0.14 6.23 -7.77
N ILE A 74 -0.73 5.65 -6.95
CA ILE A 74 -0.84 4.20 -6.74
C ILE A 74 -1.07 3.48 -8.07
N ILE A 75 -2.05 3.92 -8.88
CA ILE A 75 -2.31 3.37 -10.22
C ILE A 75 -1.09 3.52 -11.13
N ARG A 76 -0.40 4.67 -11.08
CA ARG A 76 0.82 4.90 -11.86
C ARG A 76 1.92 3.90 -11.49
N SER A 77 2.09 3.56 -10.21
CA SER A 77 3.07 2.55 -9.77
C SER A 77 2.81 1.16 -10.37
N MET A 78 1.58 0.88 -10.81
CA MET A 78 1.16 -0.41 -11.36
C MET A 78 1.18 -0.48 -12.90
N LYS A 79 1.47 0.62 -13.62
CA LYS A 79 1.21 0.80 -15.07
C LYS A 79 1.79 -0.28 -16.00
N THR A 80 2.77 -1.07 -15.57
CA THR A 80 3.38 -2.17 -16.34
C THR A 80 3.12 -3.57 -15.76
N PHE A 81 2.47 -3.64 -14.60
CA PHE A 81 2.32 -4.88 -13.83
C PHE A 81 0.87 -5.33 -13.69
N VAL A 82 -0.12 -4.60 -14.24
CA VAL A 82 -1.55 -4.86 -14.02
C VAL A 82 -1.95 -6.32 -14.26
N ALA A 83 -1.57 -6.90 -15.41
CA ALA A 83 -1.89 -8.30 -15.70
C ALA A 83 -1.25 -9.28 -14.71
N LYS A 84 0.00 -9.01 -14.30
CA LYS A 84 0.70 -9.80 -13.29
C LYS A 84 0.02 -9.69 -11.92
N ILE A 85 -0.38 -8.48 -11.52
CA ILE A 85 -1.07 -8.20 -10.26
C ILE A 85 -2.42 -8.92 -10.23
N ALA A 86 -3.17 -8.90 -11.33
CA ALA A 86 -4.45 -9.59 -11.44
C ALA A 86 -4.36 -11.12 -11.30
N MET A 87 -3.21 -11.71 -11.65
CA MET A 87 -2.94 -13.15 -11.52
C MET A 87 -2.21 -13.52 -10.23
N GLU A 88 -1.89 -12.54 -9.38
CA GLU A 88 -1.19 -12.75 -8.11
C GLU A 88 -2.20 -13.15 -7.01
N GLU A 89 -1.80 -14.03 -6.10
CA GLU A 89 -2.65 -14.60 -5.04
C GLU A 89 -3.31 -13.52 -4.15
N TYR A 90 -2.62 -12.41 -3.88
CA TYR A 90 -3.06 -11.31 -3.04
C TYR A 90 -3.20 -9.99 -3.81
N GLY A 91 -2.38 -9.78 -4.83
CA GLY A 91 -2.32 -8.54 -5.60
C GLY A 91 -3.63 -8.18 -6.28
N HIS A 92 -4.41 -9.18 -6.73
CA HIS A 92 -5.70 -8.95 -7.37
C HIS A 92 -6.70 -8.23 -6.45
N MET A 93 -6.61 -8.42 -5.13
CA MET A 93 -7.46 -7.74 -4.16
C MET A 93 -7.26 -6.22 -4.16
N VAL A 94 -6.04 -5.75 -4.47
CA VAL A 94 -5.75 -4.31 -4.59
C VAL A 94 -6.45 -3.71 -5.81
N LEU A 95 -6.56 -4.46 -6.91
CA LEU A 95 -7.31 -4.02 -8.09
C LEU A 95 -8.82 -3.97 -7.80
N LEU A 96 -9.35 -4.95 -7.05
CA LEU A 96 -10.74 -4.93 -6.60
C LEU A 96 -11.03 -3.73 -5.69
N ALA A 97 -10.13 -3.41 -4.76
CA ALA A 97 -10.26 -2.23 -3.91
C ALA A 97 -10.21 -0.91 -4.72
N LEU A 98 -9.43 -0.86 -5.80
CA LEU A 98 -9.45 0.28 -6.71
C LEU A 98 -10.81 0.41 -7.40
N PHE A 99 -11.37 -0.68 -7.93
CA PHE A 99 -12.68 -0.65 -8.56
C PHE A 99 -13.82 -0.29 -7.60
N ASP A 100 -13.69 -0.64 -6.32
CA ASP A 100 -14.68 -0.36 -5.28
C ASP A 100 -14.76 1.12 -4.89
N CYS A 101 -13.66 1.88 -5.01
CA CYS A 101 -13.61 3.26 -4.51
C CYS A 101 -13.38 4.33 -5.57
N MET A 102 -13.03 3.97 -6.81
CA MET A 102 -12.82 4.92 -7.90
C MET A 102 -14.18 5.42 -8.42
N ASP A 103 -14.35 6.74 -8.44
CA ASP A 103 -15.46 7.44 -9.11
C ASP A 103 -15.24 7.54 -10.64
#